data_AF-X1VIW0-F1
#
_entry.id   AF-X1VIW0-F1
#
_cell.length_a   1.000
_cell.length_b   1.000
_cell.length_c   1.000
_cell.angle_alpha   90.00
_cell.angle_beta   90.00
_cell.angle_gamma   90.00
#
_symmetry.space_group_name_H-M   'P 1'
#
loop_
_entity.id
_entity.type
_entity.pdbx_description
1 polymer ?
#
loop_
_entity_poly.entity_id
_entity_poly.type
_entity_poly.pdbx_seq_one_letter_code
_entity_poly.pdbx_strand_id
1 'polypeptide(L)'
;SILTPLPGTKLYEKLEKEDRIIDRNWSNYDLAHAVFKPKLMTPQELKQGFDRAYQRIYRLSSIFKRLTSLSRGRRWKYSLPTLILNLSYRRIFNGKEKK
;
A
#
# COMPACT_ATOMS: atom_id res chain seq x y z
N SER A 1 4.19 -0.20 -0.50
CA SER A 1 4.11 1.08 0.24
C SER A 1 4.38 2.23 -0.71
N ILE A 2 4.03 3.45 -0.29
CA ILE A 2 4.47 4.71 -0.88
C ILE A 2 5.67 5.23 -0.06
N LEU A 3 6.62 5.91 -0.73
CA LEU A 3 7.74 6.58 -0.05
C LEU A 3 7.20 7.66 0.90
N THR A 4 7.47 7.52 2.19
CA THR A 4 7.07 8.51 3.20
C THR A 4 8.32 9.19 3.74
N PRO A 5 8.57 10.47 3.38
CA PRO A 5 9.67 11.22 3.96
C PRO A 5 9.36 11.56 5.42
N LEU A 6 9.98 10.85 6.36
CA LEU A 6 9.74 11.09 7.79
C LEU A 6 10.47 12.37 8.25
N PRO A 7 9.82 13.27 9.02
CA PRO A 7 10.46 14.47 9.54
C PRO A 7 11.73 14.14 10.34
N GLY A 8 12.78 14.94 10.18
CA GLY A 8 14.11 14.70 10.77
C GLY A 8 15.01 13.74 9.98
N THR A 9 14.55 13.21 8.84
CA THR A 9 15.42 12.43 7.93
C THR A 9 16.06 13.33 6.87
N LYS A 10 17.25 12.96 6.39
CA LYS A 10 17.91 13.62 5.24
C LYS A 10 17.03 13.68 3.99
N LEU A 11 16.16 12.68 3.80
CA LEU A 11 15.22 12.65 2.69
C LEU A 11 14.14 13.74 2.85
N TYR A 12 13.59 13.90 4.05
CA TYR A 12 12.61 14.96 4.32
C TYR A 12 13.23 16.34 4.11
N GLU A 13 14.41 16.59 4.68
CA GLU A 13 15.13 17.87 4.48
C GLU A 13 15.38 18.17 3.00
N LYS A 14 15.79 17.16 2.22
CA LYS A 14 16.00 17.31 0.78
C LYS A 14 14.71 17.67 0.06
N LEU A 15 13.62 16.94 0.31
CA LEU A 15 12.36 17.19 -0.35
C LEU A 15 11.71 18.50 0.09
N GLU A 16 11.94 18.95 1.32
CA GLU A 16 11.50 20.25 1.81
C GLU A 16 12.26 21.39 1.12
N LYS A 17 13.59 21.27 0.97
CA LYS A 17 14.40 22.22 0.20
C LYS A 17 14.02 22.27 -1.28
N GLU A 18 13.57 21.16 -1.84
CA GLU A 18 13.08 21.07 -3.22
C GLU A 18 11.61 21.54 -3.37
N ASP A 19 10.95 21.98 -2.29
CA ASP A 19 9.52 22.34 -2.24
C ASP A 19 8.59 21.21 -2.75
N ARG A 20 8.91 19.98 -2.34
CA ARG A 20 8.19 18.77 -2.75
C ARG A 20 7.38 18.13 -1.64
N ILE A 21 7.37 18.66 -0.41
CA ILE A 21 6.45 18.21 0.65
C ILE A 21 5.11 18.92 0.48
N ILE A 22 4.06 18.15 0.19
CA ILE A 22 2.72 18.68 -0.09
C ILE A 22 1.73 18.47 1.06
N ASP A 23 2.09 17.65 2.06
CA ASP A 23 1.26 17.37 3.23
C ASP A 23 2.13 17.23 4.49
N ARG A 24 1.77 17.95 5.55
CA ARG A 24 2.44 17.96 6.85
C ARG A 24 1.57 17.38 7.97
N ASN A 25 0.36 16.91 7.67
CA ASN A 25 -0.45 16.20 8.63
C ASN A 25 0.15 14.81 8.89
N TRP A 26 0.70 14.63 10.09
CA TRP A 26 1.33 13.39 10.52
C TRP A 26 0.42 12.16 10.43
N SER A 27 -0.90 12.34 10.52
CA SER A 27 -1.89 11.27 10.35
C SER A 27 -1.79 10.58 8.99
N ASN A 28 -1.26 11.27 7.97
CA ASN A 28 -1.10 10.76 6.62
C ASN A 28 0.27 10.11 6.37
N TYR A 29 1.15 10.04 7.36
CA TYR A 29 2.48 9.44 7.25
C TYR A 29 2.42 7.92 7.50
N ASP A 30 1.53 7.24 6.77
CA ASP A 30 1.10 5.86 7.00
C ASP A 30 1.62 4.85 5.94
N LEU A 31 2.59 5.26 5.12
CA LEU A 31 3.13 4.47 4.01
C LEU A 31 2.13 4.17 2.88
N ALA A 32 0.96 4.82 2.85
CA ALA A 32 -0.09 4.64 1.85
C ALA A 32 -0.60 5.96 1.25
N HIS A 33 -0.32 7.11 1.86
CA HIS A 33 -0.59 8.43 1.28
C HIS A 33 0.63 9.04 0.59
N ALA A 34 0.38 9.78 -0.48
CA ALA A 34 1.40 10.56 -1.18
C ALA A 34 1.51 11.94 -0.54
N VAL A 35 2.39 12.08 0.47
CA VAL A 35 2.63 13.33 1.21
C VAL A 35 3.69 14.23 0.55
N PHE A 36 4.20 13.82 -0.62
CA PHE A 36 5.21 14.54 -1.38
C PHE A 36 4.91 14.50 -2.89
N LYS A 37 5.51 15.41 -3.66
CA LYS A 37 5.45 15.48 -5.13
C LYS A 37 6.59 14.65 -5.75
N PRO A 38 6.31 13.51 -6.41
CA PRO A 38 7.31 12.77 -7.17
C PRO A 38 7.80 13.56 -8.40
N LYS A 39 8.98 13.22 -8.95
CA LYS A 39 9.58 13.99 -10.07
C LYS A 39 8.94 13.71 -11.43
N LEU A 40 8.47 12.48 -11.64
CA LEU A 40 8.06 11.96 -12.95
C LEU A 40 6.56 11.65 -13.04
N MET A 41 5.80 11.91 -11.98
CA MET A 41 4.37 11.68 -11.93
C MET A 41 3.74 12.63 -10.91
N THR A 42 2.42 12.77 -10.95
CA THR A 42 1.64 13.48 -9.94
C THR A 42 1.48 12.63 -8.67
N PRO A 43 1.26 13.26 -7.50
CA PRO A 43 0.91 12.54 -6.27
C PRO A 43 -0.31 11.62 -6.44
N GLN A 44 -1.28 12.05 -7.24
CA GLN A 44 -2.50 11.31 -7.56
C GLN A 44 -2.19 10.06 -8.38
N GLU A 45 -1.36 10.16 -9.42
CA GLU A 45 -0.92 9.00 -10.20
C GLU A 45 -0.15 7.99 -9.33
N LEU A 46 0.73 8.47 -8.44
CA LEU A 46 1.43 7.61 -7.49
C LEU A 46 0.44 6.85 -6.59
N LYS A 47 -0.57 7.56 -6.07
CA LYS A 47 -1.60 6.97 -5.21
C LYS A 47 -2.47 5.96 -5.96
N GLN A 48 -2.88 6.27 -7.18
CA GLN A 48 -3.67 5.37 -8.03
C GLN A 48 -2.86 4.13 -8.42
N GLY A 49 -1.58 4.28 -8.74
CA GLY A 49 -0.67 3.17 -9.02
C GLY A 49 -0.53 2.24 -7.82
N PHE A 50 -0.37 2.80 -6.62
CA PHE A 50 -0.35 2.05 -5.36
C PHE A 50 -1.66 1.27 -5.15
N ASP A 51 -2.83 1.91 -5.30
CA ASP A 51 -4.11 1.25 -5.11
C ASP A 51 -4.32 0.11 -6.12
N ARG A 52 -4.05 0.36 -7.41
CA ARG A 52 -4.12 -0.66 -8.47
C ARG A 52 -3.21 -1.84 -8.20
N ALA A 53 -1.99 -1.60 -7.71
CA ALA A 53 -1.06 -2.66 -7.34
C ALA A 53 -1.64 -3.53 -6.22
N TYR A 54 -2.18 -2.92 -5.16
CA TYR A 54 -2.78 -3.65 -4.05
C TYR A 54 -4.05 -4.40 -4.45
N GLN A 55 -4.92 -3.82 -5.26
CA GLN A 55 -6.07 -4.52 -5.83
C GLN A 55 -5.63 -5.78 -6.59
N ARG A 56 -4.56 -5.71 -7.40
CA ARG A 56 -3.99 -6.86 -8.12
C ARG A 56 -3.44 -7.91 -7.14
N ILE A 57 -2.67 -7.50 -6.13
CA ILE A 57 -2.13 -8.39 -5.09
C ILE A 57 -3.26 -9.15 -4.38
N TYR A 58 -4.37 -8.48 -4.07
CA TYR A 58 -5.53 -9.03 -3.37
C TYR A 58 -6.69 -9.43 -4.30
N ARG A 59 -6.41 -9.74 -5.57
CA ARG A 59 -7.36 -10.44 -6.46
C ARG A 59 -7.70 -11.83 -5.91
N LEU A 60 -8.95 -12.27 -6.05
CA LEU A 60 -9.38 -13.60 -5.58
C LEU A 60 -8.50 -14.73 -6.12
N SER A 61 -8.13 -14.67 -7.41
CA SER A 61 -7.22 -15.64 -8.03
C SER A 61 -5.83 -15.65 -7.39
N SER A 62 -5.30 -14.47 -7.02
CA SER A 62 -4.01 -14.36 -6.33
C SER A 62 -4.08 -14.86 -4.89
N ILE A 63 -5.19 -14.61 -4.20
CA ILE A 63 -5.46 -15.15 -2.86
C ILE A 63 -5.55 -16.68 -2.91
N PHE A 64 -6.32 -17.24 -3.85
CA PHE A 64 -6.44 -18.68 -4.01
C PHE A 64 -5.08 -19.34 -4.30
N LYS A 65 -4.28 -18.75 -5.20
CA LYS A 65 -2.91 -19.20 -5.48
C LYS A 65 -2.00 -19.19 -4.24
N ARG A 66 -2.19 -18.26 -3.31
CA ARG A 66 -1.46 -18.25 -2.02
C ARG A 66 -1.96 -19.34 -1.07
N LEU A 67 -3.26 -19.64 -1.06
CA LEU A 67 -3.82 -20.68 -0.20
C LEU A 67 -3.42 -22.09 -0.65
N THR A 68 -3.29 -22.33 -1.97
CA THR A 68 -2.83 -23.63 -2.50
C THR A 68 -1.36 -23.93 -2.18
N SER A 69 -0.53 -22.92 -1.86
CA SER A 69 0.84 -23.16 -1.39
C SER A 69 0.88 -23.50 0.11
N LEU A 70 -0.13 -23.09 0.87
CA LEU A 70 -0.28 -23.37 2.30
C LEU A 70 -0.91 -24.73 2.59
N SER A 71 -1.64 -25.32 1.65
CA SER A 71 -2.23 -26.65 1.79
C SER A 71 -1.20 -27.79 1.86
N ARG A 72 0.10 -27.52 1.68
CA ARG A 72 1.16 -28.53 1.72
C ARG A 72 1.76 -28.68 3.13
N GLY A 73 1.63 -29.88 3.69
CA GLY A 73 2.25 -30.27 4.96
C GLY A 73 1.73 -29.46 6.15
N ARG A 74 2.58 -29.22 7.17
CA ARG A 74 2.20 -28.58 8.44
C ARG A 74 1.79 -27.10 8.34
N ARG A 75 1.82 -26.51 7.14
CA ARG A 75 1.48 -25.09 6.86
C ARG A 75 -0.02 -24.84 6.74
N TRP A 76 -0.84 -25.89 6.58
CA TRP A 76 -2.29 -25.75 6.39
C TRP A 76 -3.00 -25.02 7.54
N LYS A 77 -2.45 -25.10 8.77
CA LYS A 77 -2.93 -24.37 9.95
C LYS A 77 -2.94 -22.85 9.77
N TYR A 78 -2.16 -22.31 8.83
CA TYR A 78 -2.11 -20.89 8.52
C TYR A 78 -3.09 -20.47 7.42
N SER A 79 -3.85 -21.39 6.83
CA SER A 79 -4.78 -21.08 5.74
C SER A 79 -5.90 -20.14 6.17
N LEU A 80 -6.51 -20.37 7.35
CA LEU A 80 -7.58 -19.53 7.87
C LEU A 80 -7.12 -18.10 8.20
N PRO A 81 -6.08 -17.87 9.04
CA PRO A 81 -5.62 -16.50 9.30
C PRO A 81 -5.13 -15.81 8.03
N THR A 82 -4.49 -16.54 7.11
CA THR A 82 -4.07 -15.99 5.82
C THR A 82 -5.29 -15.56 4.99
N LEU A 83 -6.33 -16.39 4.90
CA LEU A 83 -7.56 -16.05 4.17
C LEU A 83 -8.22 -14.80 4.74
N ILE A 84 -8.37 -14.72 6.07
CA ILE A 84 -8.96 -13.56 6.76
C ILE A 84 -8.18 -12.29 6.43
N LEU A 85 -6.85 -12.30 6.61
CA LEU A 85 -6.00 -11.14 6.30
C LEU A 85 -6.14 -10.73 4.82
N ASN A 86 -6.08 -11.69 3.90
CA ASN A 86 -6.19 -11.42 2.47
C ASN A 86 -7.55 -10.82 2.07
N LEU A 87 -8.65 -11.31 2.65
CA LEU A 87 -9.99 -10.78 2.40
C LEU A 87 -10.19 -9.39 3.03
N SER A 88 -9.64 -9.14 4.22
CA SER A 88 -9.66 -7.83 4.86
C SER A 88 -8.95 -6.78 3.99
N TYR A 89 -7.74 -7.08 3.52
CA TYR A 89 -7.00 -6.20 2.61
C TYR A 89 -7.73 -6.02 1.28
N ARG A 90 -8.31 -7.08 0.70
CA ARG A 90 -9.13 -6.97 -0.51
C ARG A 90 -10.28 -5.97 -0.31
N ARG A 91 -11.00 -6.06 0.82
CA ARG A 91 -12.12 -5.16 1.13
C ARG A 91 -11.66 -3.70 1.21
N ILE A 92 -10.53 -3.43 1.86
CA ILE A 92 -9.97 -2.07 2.01
C ILE A 92 -9.66 -1.45 0.63
N PHE A 93 -8.99 -2.18 -0.25
CA PHE A 93 -8.53 -1.63 -1.54
C PHE A 93 -9.58 -1.64 -2.65
N ASN A 94 -10.55 -2.56 -2.60
CA ASN A 94 -11.67 -2.57 -3.54
C ASN A 94 -12.81 -1.63 -3.10
N GLY A 95 -12.92 -1.30 -1.80
CA GLY A 95 -13.89 -0.32 -1.31
C GLY A 95 -13.59 1.11 -1.75
N LYS A 96 -12.32 1.43 -2.05
CA LYS A 96 -11.89 2.75 -2.52
C LYS A 96 -12.31 3.08 -3.96
N GLU A 97 -12.69 2.10 -4.79
CA GLU A 97 -13.21 2.35 -6.15
C GLU A 97 -14.70 2.72 -6.18
N LYS A 98 -15.43 2.50 -5.08
CA LYS A 98 -16.88 2.72 -5.00
C LYS A 98 -17.28 4.05 -4.36
N LYS A 99 -16.31 4.90 -4.01
CA LYS A 99 -16.51 6.26 -3.51
C LYS A 99 -15.87 7.23 -4.50
#